data_AF-A0A0M8QQS5-F1
#
_entry.id   AF-A0A0M8QQS5-F1
#
_cell.length_a   1.000
_cell.length_b   1.000
_cell.length_c   1.000
_cell.angle_alpha   90.00
_cell.angle_beta   90.00
_cell.angle_gamma   90.00
#
_symmetry.space_group_name_H-M   'P 1'
#
loop_
_entity.id
_entity.type
_entity.pdbx_description
1 polymer ?
#
loop_
_entity_poly.entity_id
_entity_poly.type
_entity_poly.pdbx_seq_one_letter_code
_entity_poly.pdbx_strand_id
1 'polypeptide(L)'
;MHNCADCGAPRTPHGSVPPTGEWDGWPTASIIIHASGKAHLPGCTHIVPADIRPPRYGWVLTPSPGAWRRLAPSSPLRATEGNTERAAVSRCESCDATQ
;
A
#
# COMPACT_ATOMS: atom_id res chain seq x y z
N MET A 1 -51.30 -29.10 17.78
CA MET A 1 -50.18 -29.20 16.83
C MET A 1 -49.79 -27.78 16.46
N HIS A 2 -48.73 -27.24 17.06
CA HIS A 2 -48.16 -25.97 16.61
C HIS A 2 -46.75 -26.24 16.11
N ASN A 3 -46.56 -25.81 14.86
CA ASN A 3 -45.52 -26.16 13.92
C ASN A 3 -44.23 -25.35 14.17
N CYS A 4 -43.10 -26.00 13.95
CA CYS A 4 -41.74 -25.44 14.00
C CYS A 4 -41.50 -24.41 12.90
N ALA A 5 -40.72 -23.36 13.18
CA ALA A 5 -39.73 -22.82 12.26
C ALA A 5 -38.71 -21.93 12.99
N ASP A 6 -37.59 -22.56 13.35
CA ASP A 6 -36.28 -21.90 13.36
C ASP A 6 -36.05 -21.27 11.98
N CYS A 7 -35.77 -19.97 11.96
CA CYS A 7 -35.25 -19.28 10.78
C CYS A 7 -34.19 -18.30 11.27
N GLY A 8 -32.99 -18.82 11.55
CA GLY A 8 -31.78 -18.02 11.58
C GLY A 8 -31.50 -17.42 10.19
N ALA A 9 -31.76 -16.12 10.02
CA ALA A 9 -31.39 -15.41 8.82
C ALA A 9 -29.87 -15.13 8.78
N PRO A 10 -29.24 -15.19 7.59
CA PRO A 10 -27.80 -15.26 7.45
C PRO A 10 -27.10 -13.95 7.81
N ARG A 11 -25.96 -14.10 8.49
CA ARG A 11 -24.96 -13.06 8.68
C ARG A 11 -24.52 -12.56 7.30
N THR A 12 -24.91 -11.35 6.92
CA THR A 12 -24.29 -10.67 5.78
C THR A 12 -22.82 -10.41 6.13
N PRO A 13 -21.83 -10.95 5.38
CA PRO A 13 -20.51 -10.35 5.41
C PRO A 13 -20.63 -9.05 4.60
N HIS A 14 -20.95 -7.95 5.27
CA HIS A 14 -20.68 -6.63 4.71
C HIS A 14 -19.16 -6.44 4.81
N GLY A 15 -18.44 -7.13 3.91
CA GLY A 15 -17.07 -6.77 3.56
C GLY A 15 -17.16 -5.43 2.86
N SER A 16 -17.20 -4.37 3.65
CA SER A 16 -16.97 -3.02 3.18
C SER A 16 -15.55 -3.01 2.61
N VAL A 17 -15.44 -3.11 1.29
CA VAL A 17 -14.24 -2.67 0.58
C VAL A 17 -14.04 -1.21 1.01
N PRO A 18 -12.96 -0.87 1.75
CA PRO A 18 -12.70 0.51 2.12
C PRO A 18 -12.56 1.34 0.84
N PRO A 19 -12.86 2.64 0.86
CA PRO A 19 -12.98 3.46 -0.34
C PRO A 19 -11.68 3.36 -1.16
N THR A 20 -11.79 2.75 -2.34
CA THR A 20 -10.73 2.76 -3.36
C THR A 20 -10.37 4.17 -3.83
N GLY A 21 -11.16 5.19 -3.45
CA GLY A 21 -10.98 6.57 -3.90
C GLY A 21 -9.68 7.25 -3.46
N GLU A 22 -9.07 6.87 -2.35
CA GLU A 22 -7.86 7.56 -1.86
C GLU A 22 -6.58 7.17 -2.63
N TRP A 23 -6.58 5.98 -3.23
CA TRP A 23 -5.47 5.47 -4.03
C TRP A 23 -5.71 5.56 -5.54
N ASP A 24 -6.91 5.97 -5.98
CA ASP A 24 -7.33 6.00 -7.39
C ASP A 24 -6.42 6.87 -8.27
N GLY A 25 -5.83 7.92 -7.70
CA GLY A 25 -4.85 8.78 -8.38
C GLY A 25 -3.42 8.22 -8.45
N TRP A 26 -3.14 7.08 -7.81
CA TRP A 26 -1.82 6.48 -7.77
C TRP A 26 -1.70 5.32 -8.76
N PRO A 27 -0.71 5.34 -9.68
CA PRO A 27 -0.41 4.17 -10.50
C PRO A 27 -0.15 2.95 -9.61
N THR A 28 -0.76 1.79 -9.91
CA THR A 28 -0.59 0.55 -9.11
C THR A 28 0.87 0.13 -8.99
N ALA A 29 1.68 0.43 -10.00
CA ALA A 29 3.11 0.13 -10.01
C ALA A 29 3.97 1.09 -9.16
N SER A 30 3.38 2.15 -8.61
CA SER A 30 4.12 3.16 -7.85
C SER A 30 4.79 2.56 -6.63
N ILE A 31 5.94 3.10 -6.25
CA ILE A 31 6.61 2.76 -4.99
C ILE A 31 6.72 4.03 -4.15
N ILE A 32 6.08 4.01 -2.99
CA ILE A 32 6.08 5.11 -2.02
C ILE A 32 7.20 4.88 -1.01
N ILE A 33 8.00 5.90 -0.73
CA ILE A 33 9.18 5.85 0.12
C ILE A 33 8.96 6.72 1.35
N HIS A 34 8.90 6.07 2.52
CA HIS A 34 8.77 6.75 3.80
C HIS A 34 10.13 7.22 4.33
N ALA A 35 10.13 8.26 5.18
CA ALA A 35 11.31 8.80 5.85
C ALA A 35 12.11 7.76 6.65
N SER A 36 11.48 6.66 7.09
CA SER A 36 12.18 5.56 7.78
C SER A 36 13.01 4.65 6.86
N GLY A 37 13.01 4.90 5.54
CA GLY A 37 13.68 4.05 4.56
C GLY A 37 12.91 2.77 4.21
N LYS A 38 11.60 2.74 4.50
CA LYS A 38 10.68 1.66 4.08
C LYS A 38 9.92 2.06 2.82
N ALA A 39 9.78 1.11 1.90
CA ALA A 39 8.96 1.22 0.71
C ALA A 39 7.57 0.58 0.89
N HIS A 40 6.56 1.22 0.34
CA HIS A 40 5.17 0.80 0.35
C HIS A 40 4.59 0.82 -1.06
N LEU A 41 3.55 0.02 -1.29
CA LEU A 41 2.76 0.00 -2.51
C LEU A 41 1.41 0.69 -2.27
N PRO A 42 0.73 1.18 -3.32
CA PRO A 42 -0.65 1.61 -3.23
C PRO A 42 -1.55 0.54 -2.61
N GLY A 43 -2.46 0.95 -1.74
CA GLY A 43 -3.31 0.04 -0.96
C GLY A 43 -2.69 -0.44 0.37
N CYS A 44 -1.47 0.00 0.71
CA CYS A 44 -0.87 -0.34 2.00
C CYS A 44 -1.65 0.28 3.17
N THR A 45 -2.05 -0.55 4.13
CA THR A 45 -2.78 -0.13 5.34
C THR A 45 -1.92 0.53 6.41
N HIS A 46 -0.58 0.50 6.25
CA HIS A 46 0.36 1.12 7.19
C HIS A 46 0.59 2.61 6.96
N ILE A 47 0.15 3.13 5.81
CA ILE A 47 0.30 4.53 5.44
C ILE A 47 -1.06 5.07 5.00
N VAL A 48 -1.25 6.37 5.21
CA VAL A 48 -2.48 7.07 4.81
C VAL A 48 -2.17 7.85 3.52
N PRO A 49 -2.93 7.66 2.42
CA PRO A 49 -2.67 8.32 1.14
C PRO A 49 -2.58 9.84 1.24
N ALA A 50 -3.49 10.44 2.02
CA ALA A 50 -3.55 11.88 2.24
C ALA A 50 -2.30 12.45 2.93
N ASP A 51 -1.52 11.62 3.63
CA ASP A 51 -0.28 12.03 4.30
C ASP A 51 0.97 11.87 3.42
N ILE A 52 0.84 11.32 2.21
CA ILE A 52 1.95 11.10 1.28
C ILE A 52 2.34 12.44 0.64
N ARG A 53 3.21 13.18 1.34
CA ARG A 53 3.74 14.47 0.91
C ARG A 53 5.17 14.70 1.40
N PRO A 54 5.97 15.53 0.69
CA PRO A 54 7.24 16.01 1.22
C PRO A 54 7.05 16.82 2.52
N PRO A 55 8.07 16.89 3.40
CA PRO A 55 9.38 16.25 3.28
C PRO A 55 9.38 14.79 3.78
N ARG A 56 8.27 14.29 4.34
CA ARG A 56 8.20 12.96 4.97
C ARG A 56 8.26 11.83 3.94
N TYR A 57 7.65 12.02 2.78
CA TYR A 57 7.60 11.01 1.72
C TYR A 57 8.27 11.47 0.44
N GLY A 58 8.83 10.50 -0.28
CA GLY A 58 9.10 10.58 -1.71
C GLY A 58 8.46 9.38 -2.41
N TRP A 59 8.46 9.36 -3.74
CA TRP A 59 7.89 8.24 -4.49
C TRP A 59 8.54 8.08 -5.87
N VAL A 60 8.24 6.95 -6.50
CA VAL A 60 8.57 6.64 -7.89
C VAL A 60 7.29 6.15 -8.57
N LEU A 61 6.72 6.93 -9.48
CA LEU A 61 5.45 6.58 -10.16
C LEU A 61 5.64 5.50 -11.24
N THR A 62 6.81 5.50 -11.90
CA THR A 62 7.14 4.58 -13.00
C THR A 62 8.46 3.85 -12.71
N PRO A 63 8.51 2.95 -11.73
CA PRO A 63 9.74 2.24 -11.39
C PRO A 63 10.12 1.25 -12.49
N SER A 64 11.43 0.98 -12.65
CA SER A 64 11.89 -0.05 -13.57
C SER A 64 11.31 -1.42 -13.22
N PRO A 65 11.06 -2.31 -14.20
CA PRO A 65 10.59 -3.66 -13.93
C PRO A 65 11.45 -4.38 -12.88
N GLY A 66 10.78 -4.96 -11.88
CA GLY A 66 11.44 -5.66 -10.76
C GLY A 66 12.13 -4.75 -9.74
N ALA A 67 11.99 -3.42 -9.80
CA ALA A 67 12.58 -2.51 -8.81
C ALA A 67 12.13 -2.83 -7.38
N TRP A 68 10.85 -3.16 -7.18
CA TRP A 68 10.34 -3.64 -5.88
C TRP A 68 11.12 -4.86 -5.38
N ARG A 69 11.23 -5.92 -6.19
CA ARG A 69 11.91 -7.16 -5.82
C ARG A 69 13.41 -6.99 -5.56
N ARG A 70 14.07 -6.05 -6.24
CA ARG A 70 15.50 -5.74 -6.04
C ARG A 70 15.78 -4.86 -4.82
N LEU A 71 14.75 -4.26 -4.23
CA LEU A 71 14.90 -3.32 -3.13
C LEU A 71 15.45 -4.02 -1.90
N ALA A 72 16.68 -3.64 -1.55
CA ALA A 72 17.45 -4.16 -0.43
C ALA A 72 18.47 -3.11 0.04
N PRO A 73 19.09 -3.27 1.22
CA PRO A 73 20.10 -2.33 1.70
C PRO A 73 21.29 -2.14 0.74
N SER A 74 21.67 -3.17 -0.01
CA SER A 74 22.72 -3.13 -1.03
C SER A 74 22.29 -2.48 -2.35
N SER A 75 20.99 -2.33 -2.58
CA SER A 75 20.42 -1.73 -3.79
C SER A 75 19.20 -0.87 -3.41
N PRO A 76 19.44 0.28 -2.75
CA PRO A 76 18.36 1.17 -2.34
C PRO A 76 17.60 1.73 -3.54
N LEU A 77 16.30 1.93 -3.39
CA LEU A 77 15.49 2.66 -4.35
C LEU A 77 15.39 4.12 -3.92
N ARG A 78 15.81 5.06 -4.77
CA ARG A 78 15.70 6.50 -4.50
C ARG A 78 14.40 7.06 -5.07
N ALA A 79 13.79 7.99 -4.36
CA ALA A 79 12.62 8.71 -4.84
C ALA A 79 13.00 9.61 -6.04
N THR A 80 12.12 9.65 -7.03
CA THR A 80 12.24 10.56 -8.20
C THR A 80 11.33 11.77 -8.06
N GLU A 81 10.30 11.68 -7.21
CA GLU A 81 9.34 12.74 -6.94
C GLU A 81 9.04 12.89 -5.44
N GLY A 82 8.32 13.95 -5.07
CA GLY A 82 8.09 14.33 -3.68
C GLY A 82 9.39 14.81 -3.04
N ASN A 83 9.79 14.18 -1.93
CA ASN A 83 11.14 14.38 -1.41
C ASN A 83 12.13 13.41 -2.08
N THR A 84 12.89 13.93 -3.04
CA THR A 84 13.86 13.12 -3.80
C THR A 84 15.07 12.70 -2.96
N GLU A 85 15.32 13.30 -1.79
CA GLU A 85 16.37 12.86 -0.86
C GLU A 85 16.02 11.55 -0.14
N ARG A 86 14.79 11.05 -0.29
CA ARG A 86 14.36 9.79 0.32
C ARG A 86 14.86 8.60 -0.49
N ALA A 87 15.34 7.59 0.24
CA ALA A 87 15.68 6.29 -0.30
C ALA A 87 15.12 5.19 0.58
N ALA A 88 14.55 4.16 -0.04
CA ALA A 88 14.10 2.96 0.64
C ALA A 88 15.16 1.86 0.51
N VAL A 89 15.47 1.24 1.65
CA VAL A 89 16.41 0.11 1.78
C VAL A 89 15.69 -1.20 2.15
N SER A 90 14.43 -1.11 2.57
CA SER A 90 13.61 -2.27 2.90
C SER A 90 12.18 -2.11 2.39
N ARG A 91 11.52 -3.25 2.16
CA ARG A 91 10.12 -3.33 1.77
C ARG A 91 9.24 -3.38 3.01
N CYS A 92 8.03 -2.86 2.91
CA CYS A 92 6.97 -3.15 3.87
C CYS A 92 6.62 -4.64 3.75
N GLU A 93 6.65 -5.36 4.87
CA GLU A 93 6.44 -6.81 4.92
C GLU A 93 5.06 -7.21 4.40
N SER A 94 4.01 -6.48 4.79
CA SER A 94 2.66 -6.77 4.29
C SER A 94 2.49 -6.49 2.80
N CYS A 95 3.13 -5.44 2.26
CA CYS A 95 3.13 -5.21 0.82
C CYS A 95 3.92 -6.28 0.07
N ASP A 96 4.97 -6.83 0.69
CA ASP A 96 5.78 -7.88 0.07
C ASP A 96 5.05 -9.23 0.05
N ALA A 97 4.29 -9.53 1.09
CA ALA A 97 3.49 -10.75 1.18
C ALA A 97 2.31 -10.80 0.19
N THR A 98 1.88 -9.66 -0.34
CA THR A 98 0.74 -9.53 -1.27
C THR A 98 1.15 -9.52 -2.75
N GLN A 99 2.44 -9.67 -3.06
CA GLN A 99 3.00 -9.66 -4.42
C GLN A 99 3.09 -11.06 -5.04
#